data_AF-A0AB73HGG4-F1
#
_entry.id   AF-A0AB73HGG4-F1
#
_cell.length_a   1.000
_cell.length_b   1.000
_cell.length_c   1.000
_cell.angle_alpha   90.00
_cell.angle_beta   90.00
_cell.angle_gamma   90.00
#
_symmetry.space_group_name_H-M   'P 1'
#
loop_
_entity.id
_entity.type
_entity.pdbx_description
1 polymer ?
#
loop_
_entity_poly.entity_id
_entity_poly.type
_entity_poly.pdbx_seq_one_letter_code
_entity_poly.pdbx_strand_id
1 'polypeptide(L)'
;MKLVKIKEDLYLNPNNVQSVEFDDEDNTTLITMVNGEVFSLKLPTKKALDAICGSEEHLVNDASMNILKAESINSGHLNQQKYPSR
;
A
#
# COMPACT_ATOMS: atom_id res chain seq x y z
N MET A 1 5.80 18.57 -0.85
CA MET A 1 6.88 17.60 -1.14
C MET A 1 6.48 16.26 -0.54
N LYS A 2 6.62 15.15 -1.29
CA LYS A 2 6.30 13.80 -0.81
C LYS A 2 7.59 13.16 -0.30
N LEU A 3 7.57 12.64 0.93
CA LEU A 3 8.64 11.82 1.48
C LEU A 3 8.08 10.42 1.74
N VAL A 4 8.88 9.40 1.44
CA VAL A 4 8.54 8.01 1.68
C VAL A 4 9.49 7.43 2.72
N LYS A 5 8.94 6.67 3.65
CA LYS A 5 9.73 6.00 4.69
C LYS A 5 10.30 4.72 4.09
N ILE A 6 11.62 4.61 4.03
CA ILE A 6 12.31 3.40 3.55
C ILE A 6 12.60 2.46 4.73
N LYS A 7 13.05 3.03 5.85
CA LYS A 7 13.25 2.36 7.14
C LYS A 7 12.99 3.35 8.28
N GLU A 8 13.12 2.91 9.53
CA GLU A 8 12.77 3.71 10.71
C GLU A 8 13.41 5.10 10.72
N ASP A 9 14.69 5.18 10.36
CA ASP A 9 15.53 6.36 10.40
C ASP A 9 15.78 7.02 9.04
N LEU A 10 15.18 6.52 7.95
CA LEU A 10 15.43 7.01 6.59
C LEU A 10 14.16 7.31 5.82
N TYR A 11 14.02 8.59 5.46
CA TYR A 11 12.97 9.11 4.61
C TYR A 11 13.60 9.69 3.35
N LEU A 12 13.12 9.27 2.18
CA LEU A 12 13.64 9.73 0.89
C LEU A 12 12.54 10.43 0.09
N ASN A 13 12.93 11.38 -0.76
CA ASN A 13 12.04 11.93 -1.77
C ASN A 13 12.12 11.01 -3.00
N PRO A 14 11.04 10.28 -3.36
CA PRO A 14 11.07 9.34 -4.47
C PRO A 14 11.34 10.04 -5.82
N ASN A 15 10.98 11.31 -5.96
CA ASN A 15 11.26 12.09 -7.18
C ASN A 15 12.74 12.42 -7.35
N ASN A 16 13.56 12.24 -6.30
CA ASN A 16 14.99 12.49 -6.31
C ASN A 16 15.80 11.19 -6.36
N VAL A 17 15.16 10.04 -6.55
CA VAL A 17 15.81 8.74 -6.75
C VAL A 17 16.15 8.58 -8.23
N GLN A 18 17.39 8.21 -8.52
CA GLN A 18 17.88 7.92 -9.86
C GLN A 18 17.82 6.41 -10.16
N SER A 19 18.35 5.57 -9.28
CA SER A 19 18.34 4.12 -9.44
C SER A 19 18.21 3.41 -8.09
N VAL A 20 17.73 2.17 -8.15
CA VAL A 20 17.71 1.23 -7.03
C VAL A 20 18.30 -0.08 -7.54
N GLU A 21 19.41 -0.51 -6.96
CA GLU A 21 20.18 -1.66 -7.42
C GLU A 21 20.45 -2.62 -6.25
N PHE A 22 20.65 -3.89 -6.56
CA PHE A 22 21.03 -4.89 -5.58
C PHE A 22 22.52 -5.18 -5.73
N ASP A 23 23.24 -5.02 -4.63
CA ASP A 23 24.65 -5.35 -4.52
C ASP A 23 24.80 -6.76 -3.96
N ASP A 24 25.31 -7.68 -4.79
CA ASP A 24 25.47 -9.09 -4.43
C ASP A 24 26.66 -9.32 -3.47
N GLU A 25 27.68 -8.45 -3.52
CA GLU A 25 28.89 -8.54 -2.69
C GLU A 25 28.57 -8.29 -1.21
N ASP A 26 27.89 -7.18 -0.92
CA ASP A 26 27.50 -6.79 0.43
C ASP A 26 26.08 -7.27 0.82
N ASN A 27 25.35 -7.88 -0.14
CA ASN A 27 23.93 -8.26 0.01
C ASN A 27 23.09 -7.08 0.51
N THR A 28 23.25 -5.93 -0.14
CA THR A 28 22.56 -4.68 0.21
C THR A 28 21.80 -4.10 -0.98
N THR A 29 20.74 -3.36 -0.68
CA THR A 29 20.08 -2.51 -1.68
C THR A 29 20.76 -1.15 -1.69
N LEU A 30 21.24 -0.73 -2.85
CA LEU A 30 21.80 0.60 -3.10
C LEU A 30 20.72 1.49 -3.69
N ILE A 31 20.52 2.67 -3.10
CA ILE A 31 19.64 3.71 -3.66
C ILE A 31 20.53 4.89 -4.04
N THR A 32 20.59 5.17 -5.33
CA THR A 32 21.34 6.31 -5.87
C THR A 32 20.38 7.47 -6.10
N MET A 33 20.70 8.62 -5.54
CA MET A 33 19.93 9.84 -5.69
C MET A 33 20.45 10.66 -6.87
N VAL A 34 19.60 11.52 -7.44
CA VAL A 34 19.95 12.38 -8.58
C VAL A 34 21.11 13.34 -8.26
N ASN A 35 21.31 13.68 -6.97
CA ASN A 35 22.41 14.52 -6.50
C ASN A 35 23.72 13.74 -6.27
N GLY A 36 23.76 12.43 -6.54
CA GLY A 36 24.92 11.58 -6.35
C GLY A 36 25.06 10.98 -4.94
N GLU A 37 24.13 11.25 -4.03
CA GLU A 37 24.11 10.55 -2.73
C GLU A 37 23.72 9.08 -2.92
N VAL A 38 24.41 8.18 -2.24
CA VAL A 38 24.13 6.73 -2.30
C VAL A 38 23.82 6.21 -0.90
N PHE A 39 22.71 5.48 -0.78
CA PHE A 39 22.31 4.82 0.47
C PHE A 39 22.41 3.31 0.33
N SER A 40 23.29 2.70 1.14
CA SER A 40 23.42 1.25 1.24
C SER A 40 22.55 0.72 2.38
N LEU A 41 21.59 -0.13 2.06
CA LEU A 41 20.56 -0.58 3.00
C LEU A 41 20.52 -2.11 3.06
N LYS A 42 20.63 -2.65 4.28
CA LYS A 42 20.39 -4.09 4.56
C LYS A 42 18.89 -4.39 4.60
N LEU A 43 18.23 -4.24 3.46
CA LEU A 43 16.83 -4.59 3.29
C LEU A 43 16.58 -5.13 1.87
N PRO A 44 15.49 -5.90 1.66
CA PRO A 44 15.15 -6.43 0.34
C PRO A 44 14.84 -5.30 -0.65
N THR A 45 15.41 -5.35 -1.85
CA THR A 45 15.21 -4.34 -2.92
C THR A 45 13.73 -4.10 -3.21
N LYS A 46 12.93 -5.17 -3.19
CA LYS A 46 11.47 -5.09 -3.34
C LYS A 46 10.82 -4.11 -2.35
N LYS A 47 11.22 -4.12 -1.06
CA LYS A 47 10.68 -3.19 -0.06
C LYS A 47 11.04 -1.74 -0.37
N ALA A 48 12.26 -1.47 -0.85
CA ALA A 48 12.64 -0.12 -1.28
C ALA A 48 11.79 0.33 -2.46
N LEU A 49 11.61 -0.53 -3.46
CA LEU A 49 10.81 -0.25 -4.65
C LEU A 49 9.33 -0.03 -4.32
N ASP A 50 8.73 -0.86 -3.46
CA ASP A 50 7.35 -0.69 -3.00
C ASP A 50 7.13 0.69 -2.35
N ALA A 51 8.09 1.13 -1.50
CA ALA A 51 8.03 2.43 -0.86
C ALA A 51 8.23 3.61 -1.83
N ILE A 52 9.12 3.47 -2.83
CA ILE A 52 9.46 4.54 -3.79
C ILE A 52 8.40 4.66 -4.89
N CYS A 53 8.05 3.54 -5.52
CA CYS A 53 7.06 3.48 -6.59
C CYS A 53 5.65 3.77 -6.06
N GLY A 54 5.43 3.54 -4.77
CA GLY A 54 4.13 3.69 -4.15
C GLY A 54 3.23 2.57 -4.63
N SER A 55 3.36 1.40 -4.02
CA SER A 55 2.29 0.40 -4.09
C SER A 55 1.03 1.07 -3.53
N GLU A 56 -0.02 1.17 -4.33
CA GLU A 56 -1.34 1.74 -3.98
C GLU A 56 -2.07 0.98 -2.84
N GLU A 57 -1.34 0.21 -2.04
CA GLU A 57 -1.82 -0.61 -0.95
C GLU A 57 -1.23 -0.11 0.37
N HIS A 58 -2.08 0.29 1.30
CA HIS A 58 -1.74 0.62 2.69
C HIS A 58 -1.13 2.01 2.98
N LEU A 59 -1.79 3.08 2.53
CA LEU A 59 -1.98 4.20 3.47
C LEU A 59 -3.11 3.78 4.42
N VAL A 60 -2.73 3.13 5.51
CA VAL A 60 -3.63 2.94 6.67
C VAL A 60 -3.97 4.33 7.16
N ASN A 61 -5.14 4.83 6.74
CA ASN A 61 -5.80 5.96 7.35
C ASN A 61 -6.18 5.49 8.77
N ASP A 62 -5.31 5.73 9.75
CA ASP A 62 -5.59 5.55 11.19
C ASP A 62 -6.66 6.54 11.72
N ALA A 63 -7.47 7.11 10.83
CA ALA A 63 -8.56 8.01 11.12
C ALA A 63 -9.84 7.48 10.44
N SER A 64 -10.66 6.81 11.26
CA SER A 64 -12.10 6.55 11.08
C SER A 64 -12.54 5.85 9.79
N MET A 65 -12.57 4.52 9.80
CA MET A 65 -13.54 3.76 9.00
C MET A 65 -14.53 3.11 9.96
N ASN A 66 -15.49 3.92 10.40
CA ASN A 66 -16.73 3.44 10.99
C ASN A 66 -17.56 2.77 9.88
N ILE A 67 -17.21 1.54 9.50
CA ILE A 67 -18.08 0.73 8.65
C ILE A 67 -19.22 0.23 9.56
N LEU A 68 -20.23 1.10 9.72
CA LEU A 68 -21.56 0.68 10.13
C LEU A 68 -22.03 -0.31 9.07
N LYS A 69 -21.98 -1.59 9.43
CA LYS A 69 -22.51 -2.71 8.67
C LYS A 69 -24.01 -2.44 8.44
N ALA A 70 -24.34 -1.84 7.30
CA ALA A 70 -25.73 -1.75 6.83
C ALA A 70 -26.12 -3.14 6.30
N GLU A 71 -26.42 -4.08 7.21
CA GLU A 71 -27.18 -5.25 6.83
C GLU A 71 -28.61 -4.81 6.52
N SER A 72 -28.86 -4.71 5.22
CA SER A 72 -30.13 -4.41 4.61
C SER A 72 -31.22 -5.31 5.19
N ILE A 73 -32.23 -4.66 5.76
CA ILE A 73 -33.54 -5.21 6.05
C ILE A 73 -34.02 -6.06 4.86
N ASN A 74 -34.06 -7.38 5.04
CA ASN A 74 -34.75 -8.28 4.13
C ASN A 74 -36.27 -8.07 4.30
N SER A 75 -36.80 -7.01 3.70
CA SER A 75 -38.23 -6.86 3.45
C SER A 75 -38.60 -7.65 2.20
N GLY A 76 -38.62 -8.98 2.34
CA GLY A 76 -39.11 -9.91 1.33
C GLY A 76 -40.57 -10.26 1.55
N HIS A 77 -41.46 -9.26 1.61
CA HIS A 77 -42.91 -9.49 1.53
C HIS A 77 -43.42 -9.13 0.14
N LEU A 78 -43.61 -10.16 -0.70
CA LEU A 78 -44.65 -10.34 -1.74
C LEU A 78 -44.07 -11.22 -2.86
N ASN A 79 -44.57 -12.45 -2.99
CA ASN A 79 -45.37 -12.78 -4.17
C ASN A 79 -46.21 -14.05 -3.98
N GLN A 80 -47.50 -13.80 -3.82
CA GLN A 80 -48.70 -14.54 -4.23
C GLN A 80 -48.53 -15.92 -4.90
N GLN A 81 -49.14 -16.95 -4.31
CA GLN A 81 -49.77 -18.03 -5.08
C GLN A 81 -51.17 -18.34 -4.53
N LYS A 82 -52.15 -18.19 -5.42
CA LYS A 82 -53.60 -18.35 -5.28
C LYS A 82 -54.00 -19.80 -4.92
N TYR A 83 -55.03 -19.93 -4.09
CA TYR A 83 -55.86 -21.14 -3.97
C TYR A 83 -56.56 -21.49 -5.31
N PRO A 84 -57.03 -22.74 -5.49
CA PRO A 84 -58.44 -22.98 -5.20
C PRO A 84 -58.76 -24.29 -4.48
N SER A 85 -59.96 -24.29 -3.91
CA SER A 85 -60.61 -25.26 -3.04
C SER A 85 -60.88 -26.64 -3.66
N ARG A 86 -60.84 -27.69 -2.83
CA ARG A 86 -61.86 -28.74 -2.82
C ARG A 86 -61.89 -29.50 -1.50
#